data_AF-A0AAJ1I5F0-F1
#
_entry.id   AF-A0AAJ1I5F0-F1
#
_cell.length_a   1.000
_cell.length_b   1.000
_cell.length_c   1.000
_cell.angle_alpha   90.00
_cell.angle_beta   90.00
_cell.angle_gamma   90.00
#
_symmetry.space_group_name_H-M   'P 1'
#
loop_
_entity.id
_entity.type
_entity.pdbx_description
1 polymer ?
#
loop_
_entity_poly.entity_id
_entity_poly.type
_entity_poly.pdbx_seq_one_letter_code
_entity_poly.pdbx_strand_id
1 'polypeptide(L)'
;MNDIIESIKNRVLNQYDRDPPLEERNINDISKILNLPANYVEWMRWANGGEGQFGSLYLSFWPIDELEILNNDFLVKKYLGDKALCFATNGGGVGYIFKHLPNDSSVWAVPLGDLDWASAKKIGDDFLDALLNALNRSVTED
;
A
#
# COMPACT_ATOMS: atom_id res chain seq x y z
N MET A 1 18.33 -2.40 2.71
CA MET A 1 17.02 -1.78 2.40
C MET A 1 16.86 -1.70 0.89
N ASN A 2 17.77 -1.01 0.18
CA ASN A 2 17.79 -0.94 -1.29
C ASN A 2 17.80 -2.32 -1.96
N ASP A 3 18.56 -3.29 -1.43
CA ASP A 3 18.60 -4.64 -2.03
C ASP A 3 17.25 -5.38 -1.96
N ILE A 4 16.45 -5.11 -0.93
CA ILE A 4 15.14 -5.77 -0.73
C ILE A 4 14.13 -5.22 -1.72
N ILE A 5 14.00 -3.88 -1.81
CA ILE A 5 13.04 -3.26 -2.71
C ILE A 5 13.38 -3.56 -4.18
N GLU A 6 14.66 -3.56 -4.55
CA GLU A 6 15.09 -3.96 -5.90
C GLU A 6 14.78 -5.43 -6.19
N SER A 7 14.97 -6.32 -5.21
CA SER A 7 14.56 -7.73 -5.33
C SER A 7 13.06 -7.88 -5.58
N ILE A 8 12.22 -7.14 -4.83
CA ILE A 8 10.76 -7.13 -5.02
C ILE A 8 10.39 -6.60 -6.41
N LYS A 9 10.95 -5.45 -6.83
CA LYS A 9 10.73 -4.86 -8.16
C LYS A 9 11.03 -5.87 -9.26
N ASN A 10 12.17 -6.56 -9.18
CA ASN A 10 12.56 -7.58 -10.15
C ASN A 10 11.59 -8.77 -10.20
N ARG A 11 11.06 -9.19 -9.04
CA ARG A 11 10.08 -10.29 -8.98
C ARG A 11 8.76 -9.94 -9.64
N VAL A 12 8.33 -8.68 -9.60
CA VAL A 12 7.03 -8.24 -10.14
C VAL A 12 7.10 -7.53 -11.49
N LEU A 13 8.30 -7.26 -12.01
CA LEU A 13 8.53 -6.39 -13.17
C LEU A 13 7.65 -6.72 -14.40
N ASN A 14 7.38 -8.00 -14.64
CA ASN A 14 6.60 -8.47 -15.80
C ASN A 14 5.11 -8.69 -15.52
N GLN A 15 4.67 -8.49 -14.28
CA GLN A 15 3.30 -8.78 -13.82
C GLN A 15 2.67 -7.61 -13.05
N TYR A 16 3.34 -6.46 -13.05
CA TYR A 16 2.90 -5.23 -12.42
C TYR A 16 2.84 -4.14 -13.49
N ASP A 17 1.62 -3.74 -13.84
CA ASP A 17 1.38 -2.63 -14.73
C ASP A 17 1.54 -1.34 -13.92
N ARG A 18 2.53 -0.53 -14.29
CA ARG A 18 3.00 0.59 -13.48
C ARG A 18 2.51 1.89 -14.05
N ASP A 19 1.93 2.70 -13.18
CA ASP A 19 1.69 4.10 -13.51
C ASP A 19 3.01 4.88 -13.54
N PRO A 20 3.18 5.82 -14.48
CA PRO A 20 4.37 6.67 -14.55
C PRO A 20 4.61 7.40 -13.22
N PRO A 21 5.87 7.55 -12.77
CA PRO A 21 6.17 8.29 -11.56
C PRO A 21 5.83 9.78 -11.72
N LEU A 22 5.49 10.42 -10.60
CA LEU A 22 5.36 11.88 -10.53
C LEU A 22 6.73 12.56 -10.52
N GLU A 23 6.73 13.88 -10.70
CA GLU A 23 7.90 14.70 -10.43
C GLU A 23 8.38 14.54 -8.98
N GLU A 24 9.70 14.45 -8.78
CA GLU A 24 10.32 14.24 -7.46
C GLU A 24 9.90 15.29 -6.43
N ARG A 25 9.64 16.54 -6.85
CA ARG A 25 9.11 17.57 -5.96
C ARG A 25 7.74 17.20 -5.41
N ASN A 26 6.82 16.77 -6.28
CA ASN A 26 5.45 16.41 -5.89
C ASN A 26 5.46 15.21 -4.93
N ILE A 27 6.25 14.17 -5.24
CA ILE A 27 6.40 13.00 -4.36
C ILE A 27 6.89 13.43 -2.97
N ASN A 28 7.92 14.29 -2.90
CA ASN A 28 8.47 14.73 -1.63
C ASN A 28 7.50 15.61 -0.83
N ASP A 29 6.73 16.47 -1.48
CA ASP A 29 5.79 17.35 -0.82
C ASP A 29 4.60 16.55 -0.26
N ILE A 30 4.00 15.66 -1.07
CA ILE A 30 2.90 14.79 -0.63
C ILE A 30 3.37 13.84 0.48
N SER A 31 4.55 13.25 0.33
CA SER A 31 5.13 12.36 1.35
C SER A 31 5.27 13.02 2.71
N LYS A 32 5.70 14.29 2.75
CA LYS A 32 5.81 15.05 4.00
C LYS A 32 4.44 15.36 4.59
N ILE A 33 3.47 15.78 3.76
CA ILE A 33 2.12 16.11 4.20
C ILE A 33 1.44 14.89 4.84
N LEU A 34 1.54 13.73 4.19
CA LEU A 34 0.90 12.49 4.62
C LEU A 34 1.73 11.66 5.62
N ASN A 35 2.95 12.10 5.93
CA ASN A 35 3.90 11.39 6.81
C ASN A 35 4.17 9.95 6.33
N LEU A 36 4.39 9.77 5.03
CA LEU A 36 4.52 8.44 4.42
C LEU A 36 5.83 7.74 4.80
N PRO A 37 5.81 6.40 4.99
CA PRO A 37 7.02 5.62 5.23
C PRO A 37 8.02 5.72 4.06
N ALA A 38 9.31 5.85 4.37
CA ALA A 38 10.35 6.07 3.36
C ALA A 38 10.40 4.95 2.29
N ASN A 39 10.18 3.70 2.70
CA ASN A 39 10.17 2.55 1.79
C ASN A 39 8.96 2.52 0.84
N TYR A 40 7.80 3.03 1.28
CA TYR A 40 6.63 3.23 0.42
C TYR A 40 6.88 4.38 -0.58
N VAL A 41 7.51 5.47 -0.13
CA VAL A 41 7.84 6.61 -1.01
C VAL A 41 8.85 6.18 -2.09
N GLU A 42 9.83 5.35 -1.73
CA GLU A 42 10.77 4.78 -2.71
C GLU A 42 10.07 3.91 -3.76
N TRP A 43 9.03 3.17 -3.37
CA TRP A 43 8.18 2.46 -4.32
C TRP A 43 7.43 3.41 -5.25
N MET A 44 6.82 4.47 -4.69
CA MET A 44 6.05 5.45 -5.46
C MET A 44 6.90 6.27 -6.46
N ARG A 45 8.21 6.39 -6.21
CA ARG A 45 9.17 6.93 -7.20
C ARG A 45 9.38 6.01 -8.40
N TRP A 46 9.12 4.72 -8.24
CA TRP A 46 9.25 3.72 -9.31
C TRP A 46 7.92 3.46 -10.03
N ALA A 47 6.81 3.55 -9.31
CA ALA A 47 5.45 3.35 -9.81
C ALA A 47 4.46 4.16 -8.96
N ASN A 48 3.89 5.24 -9.52
CA ASN A 48 2.92 6.07 -8.80
C ASN A 48 1.52 5.46 -8.84
N GLY A 49 1.34 4.32 -8.16
CA GLY A 49 0.17 3.47 -8.35
C GLY A 49 0.48 2.34 -9.32
N GLY A 50 -0.56 1.80 -9.93
CA GLY A 50 -0.50 0.62 -10.78
C GLY A 50 -0.94 -0.65 -10.06
N GLU A 51 -1.07 -1.72 -10.83
CA GLU A 51 -1.73 -2.95 -10.39
C GLU A 51 -1.07 -4.21 -10.92
N GLY A 52 -1.20 -5.31 -10.18
CA GLY A 52 -0.61 -6.57 -10.58
C GLY A 52 -0.62 -7.66 -9.52
N GLN A 53 -0.01 -8.78 -9.88
CA GLN A 53 0.08 -9.96 -9.03
C GLN A 53 1.31 -9.89 -8.10
N PHE A 54 1.11 -10.20 -6.82
CA PHE A 54 2.12 -10.33 -5.79
C PHE A 54 1.90 -11.68 -5.09
N GLY A 55 2.53 -12.73 -5.62
CA GLY A 55 2.20 -14.10 -5.23
C GLY A 55 0.82 -14.48 -5.79
N SER A 56 -0.06 -14.98 -4.93
CA SER A 56 -1.48 -15.22 -5.26
C SER A 56 -2.38 -13.98 -5.11
N LEU A 57 -1.84 -12.88 -4.59
CA LEU A 57 -2.62 -11.68 -4.29
C LEU A 57 -2.54 -10.68 -5.44
N TYR A 58 -3.70 -10.23 -5.91
CA TYR A 58 -3.76 -9.05 -6.75
C TYR A 58 -3.72 -7.79 -5.88
N LEU A 59 -2.86 -6.84 -6.22
CA LEU A 59 -2.75 -5.53 -5.57
C LEU A 59 -2.98 -4.45 -6.61
N SER A 60 -3.84 -3.49 -6.28
CA SER A 60 -4.04 -2.25 -7.03
C SER A 60 -3.68 -1.09 -6.11
N PHE A 61 -2.53 -0.46 -6.38
CA PHE A 61 -2.02 0.67 -5.59
C PHE A 61 -2.66 1.96 -6.06
N TRP A 62 -3.05 2.78 -5.10
CA TRP A 62 -3.54 4.11 -5.41
C TRP A 62 -2.38 5.08 -5.68
N PRO A 63 -2.50 5.95 -6.70
CA PRO A 63 -1.55 7.04 -6.92
C PRO A 63 -1.38 7.89 -5.65
N ILE A 64 -0.15 8.30 -5.37
CA ILE A 64 0.20 9.05 -4.14
C ILE A 64 -0.57 10.37 -4.05
N ASP A 65 -0.84 10.99 -5.19
CA ASP A 65 -1.57 12.24 -5.37
C ASP A 65 -3.10 12.12 -5.26
N GLU A 66 -3.63 10.90 -5.29
CA GLU A 66 -5.06 10.63 -5.09
C GLU A 66 -5.37 10.11 -3.68
N LEU A 67 -4.35 9.75 -2.88
CA LEU A 67 -4.53 9.14 -1.55
C LEU A 67 -5.47 9.94 -0.65
N GLU A 68 -5.36 11.27 -0.63
CA GLU A 68 -6.22 12.09 0.23
C GLU A 68 -7.69 12.02 -0.19
N ILE A 69 -7.96 12.16 -1.50
CA ILE A 69 -9.31 12.13 -2.06
C ILE A 69 -9.93 10.75 -1.82
N LEU A 70 -9.22 9.68 -2.18
CA LEU A 70 -9.71 8.31 -2.03
C LEU A 70 -9.95 7.96 -0.55
N ASN A 71 -9.05 8.33 0.37
CA ASN A 71 -9.28 8.07 1.78
C ASN A 71 -10.48 8.84 2.36
N ASN A 72 -10.78 10.02 1.83
CA ASN A 72 -11.97 10.77 2.20
C ASN A 72 -13.24 10.12 1.64
N ASP A 73 -13.23 9.69 0.37
CA ASP A 73 -14.36 9.03 -0.28
C ASP A 73 -14.73 7.70 0.40
N PHE A 74 -13.72 6.91 0.79
CA PHE A 74 -13.91 5.68 1.55
C PHE A 74 -14.12 5.91 3.05
N LEU A 75 -14.11 7.17 3.52
CA LEU A 75 -14.29 7.53 4.94
C LEU A 75 -13.30 6.84 5.88
N VAL A 76 -12.09 6.52 5.43
CA VAL A 76 -11.10 5.73 6.18
C VAL A 76 -10.82 6.35 7.54
N LYS A 77 -10.57 7.66 7.58
CA LYS A 77 -10.28 8.38 8.83
C LYS A 77 -11.45 8.40 9.80
N LYS A 78 -12.69 8.43 9.28
CA LYS A 78 -13.90 8.43 10.11
C LYS A 78 -14.04 7.12 10.90
N TYR A 79 -13.68 5.99 10.29
CA TYR A 79 -13.88 4.67 10.88
C TYR A 79 -12.63 4.12 11.57
N LEU A 80 -11.45 4.32 10.99
CA LEU A 80 -10.18 3.76 11.49
C LEU A 80 -9.31 4.78 12.24
N GLY A 81 -9.67 6.06 12.20
CA GLY A 81 -9.00 7.17 12.87
C GLY A 81 -8.09 7.99 11.95
N ASP A 82 -7.80 9.23 12.36
CA ASP A 82 -7.12 10.25 11.52
C ASP A 82 -5.72 9.89 11.03
N LYS A 83 -5.10 8.88 11.64
CA LYS A 83 -3.74 8.41 11.32
C LYS A 83 -3.72 7.16 10.44
N ALA A 84 -4.88 6.58 10.15
CA ALA A 84 -5.02 5.49 9.21
C ALA A 84 -4.97 6.02 7.77
N LEU A 85 -4.31 5.28 6.89
CA LEU A 85 -4.20 5.63 5.47
C LEU A 85 -4.26 4.38 4.60
N CYS A 86 -5.34 4.22 3.85
CA CYS A 86 -5.46 3.21 2.81
C CYS A 86 -4.64 3.63 1.58
N PHE A 87 -3.85 2.71 1.04
CA PHE A 87 -2.93 3.01 -0.07
C PHE A 87 -3.03 2.02 -1.23
N ALA A 88 -3.74 0.91 -1.04
CA ALA A 88 -3.97 -0.08 -2.07
C ALA A 88 -5.24 -0.88 -1.77
N THR A 89 -5.73 -1.60 -2.77
CA THR A 89 -6.82 -2.57 -2.62
C THR A 89 -6.44 -3.89 -3.28
N ASN A 90 -7.25 -4.93 -3.10
CA ASN A 90 -7.14 -6.15 -3.88
C ASN A 90 -7.97 -6.14 -5.18
N GLY A 91 -8.35 -4.96 -5.69
CA GLY A 91 -9.30 -4.82 -6.80
C GLY A 91 -10.75 -5.15 -6.43
N GLY A 92 -11.02 -5.39 -5.15
CA GLY A 92 -12.34 -5.74 -4.64
C GLY A 92 -12.58 -5.17 -3.24
N GLY A 93 -13.13 -5.98 -2.34
CA GLY A 93 -13.62 -5.53 -1.04
C GLY A 93 -12.57 -5.37 0.07
N VAL A 94 -11.27 -5.45 -0.21
CA VAL A 94 -10.21 -5.36 0.82
C VAL A 94 -9.27 -4.20 0.51
N GLY A 95 -9.06 -3.34 1.50
CA GLY A 95 -8.07 -2.26 1.50
C GLY A 95 -6.83 -2.61 2.31
N TYR A 96 -5.69 -2.09 1.89
CA TYR A 96 -4.41 -2.19 2.58
C TYR A 96 -4.05 -0.85 3.19
N ILE A 97 -3.90 -0.85 4.51
CA ILE A 97 -3.96 0.36 5.33
C ILE A 97 -2.73 0.43 6.23
N PHE A 98 -2.05 1.57 6.21
CA PHE A 98 -1.09 1.94 7.26
C PHE A 98 -1.86 2.30 8.52
N LYS A 99 -1.52 1.66 9.65
CA LYS A 99 -2.32 1.76 10.86
C LYS A 99 -2.31 3.14 11.53
N HIS A 100 -1.14 3.73 11.75
CA HIS A 100 -1.04 4.96 12.53
C HIS A 100 0.22 5.77 12.20
N LEU A 101 0.21 6.46 11.05
CA LEU A 101 1.37 7.27 10.63
C LEU A 101 1.54 8.54 11.48
N PRO A 102 2.79 8.98 11.76
CA PRO A 102 4.07 8.34 11.41
C PRO A 102 4.54 7.25 12.39
N ASN A 103 3.85 7.03 13.51
CA ASN A 103 4.40 6.25 14.63
C ASN A 103 4.36 4.73 14.41
N ASP A 104 3.47 4.24 13.55
CA ASP A 104 3.29 2.84 13.21
C ASP A 104 2.99 2.71 11.71
N SER A 105 3.97 2.17 10.98
CA SER A 105 3.89 1.89 9.54
C SER A 105 3.48 0.45 9.23
N SER A 106 2.99 -0.32 10.22
CA SER A 106 2.49 -1.65 9.96
C SER A 106 1.31 -1.62 9.00
N VAL A 107 1.26 -2.64 8.14
CA VAL A 107 0.26 -2.76 7.09
C VAL A 107 -0.78 -3.78 7.48
N TRP A 108 -2.04 -3.40 7.29
CA TRP A 108 -3.20 -4.21 7.65
C TRP A 108 -4.13 -4.36 6.45
N ALA A 109 -4.64 -5.56 6.26
CA ALA A 109 -5.74 -5.84 5.35
C ALA A 109 -7.05 -5.64 6.09
N VAL A 110 -7.93 -4.78 5.56
CA VAL A 110 -9.21 -4.40 6.18
C VAL A 110 -10.33 -4.52 5.15
N PRO A 111 -11.46 -5.17 5.46
CA PRO A 111 -12.63 -5.15 4.59
C PRO A 111 -13.14 -3.71 4.39
N LEU A 112 -13.23 -3.23 3.15
CA LEU A 112 -13.70 -1.86 2.84
C LEU A 112 -15.19 -1.67 3.19
N GLY A 113 -15.98 -2.75 3.16
CA GLY A 113 -17.37 -2.73 3.59
C GLY A 113 -17.56 -2.74 5.12
N ASP A 114 -16.49 -2.97 5.88
CA ASP A 114 -16.49 -3.08 7.34
C ASP A 114 -15.16 -2.57 7.90
N LEU A 115 -14.96 -1.25 7.79
CA LEU A 115 -13.75 -0.54 8.21
C LEU A 115 -13.60 -0.52 9.74
N ASP A 116 -13.28 -1.67 10.33
CA ASP A 116 -13.06 -1.85 11.76
C ASP A 116 -11.71 -2.54 12.02
N TRP A 117 -10.96 -2.07 13.02
CA TRP A 117 -9.74 -2.75 13.47
C TRP A 117 -10.01 -4.16 14.02
N ALA A 118 -11.23 -4.46 14.47
CA ALA A 118 -11.63 -5.80 14.91
C ALA A 118 -11.72 -6.81 13.74
N SER A 119 -11.99 -6.35 12.52
CA SER A 119 -12.04 -7.19 11.30
C SER A 119 -10.71 -7.19 10.52
N ALA A 120 -9.78 -6.32 10.93
CA ALA A 120 -8.48 -6.15 10.29
C ALA A 120 -7.48 -7.28 10.60
N LYS A 121 -6.63 -7.61 9.63
CA LYS A 121 -5.51 -8.55 9.78
C LYS A 121 -4.19 -7.86 9.47
N LYS A 122 -3.23 -7.91 10.39
CA LYS A 122 -1.87 -7.43 10.12
C LYS A 122 -1.21 -8.33 9.08
N ILE A 123 -0.62 -7.73 8.05
CA ILE A 123 0.04 -8.46 6.95
C ILE A 123 1.53 -8.12 6.80
N GLY A 124 2.01 -7.10 7.50
CA GLY A 124 3.43 -6.80 7.60
C GLY A 124 3.74 -5.77 8.68
N ASP A 125 4.97 -5.79 9.16
CA ASP A 125 5.51 -4.80 10.10
C ASP A 125 5.80 -3.45 9.41
N ASP A 126 6.02 -3.47 8.10
CA ASP A 126 6.09 -2.31 7.24
C ASP A 126 5.63 -2.64 5.81
N PHE A 127 5.76 -1.66 4.90
CA PHE A 127 5.42 -1.81 3.49
C PHE A 127 6.18 -2.95 2.79
N LEU A 128 7.51 -3.04 2.94
CA LEU A 128 8.30 -4.05 2.24
C LEU A 128 8.04 -5.44 2.82
N ASP A 129 7.90 -5.55 4.14
CA ASP A 129 7.53 -6.80 4.80
C ASP A 129 6.18 -7.30 4.30
N ALA A 130 5.18 -6.42 4.16
CA ALA A 130 3.88 -6.78 3.60
C ALA A 130 3.98 -7.28 2.15
N LEU A 131 4.80 -6.64 1.30
CA LEU A 131 5.02 -7.09 -0.08
C LEU A 131 5.75 -8.45 -0.14
N LEU A 132 6.76 -8.65 0.71
CA LEU A 132 7.47 -9.93 0.80
C LEU A 132 6.53 -11.05 1.25
N ASN A 133 5.71 -10.78 2.27
CA ASN A 133 4.70 -11.71 2.75
C ASN A 133 3.68 -12.05 1.66
N ALA A 134 3.21 -11.07 0.89
CA ALA A 134 2.34 -11.32 -0.25
C ALA A 134 3.02 -12.20 -1.32
N LEU A 135 4.24 -11.85 -1.71
CA LEU A 135 5.01 -12.60 -2.71
C LEU A 135 5.39 -14.02 -2.30
N ASN A 136 5.42 -14.32 -1.00
CA ASN A 136 5.74 -15.63 -0.46
C ASN A 136 4.49 -16.49 -0.22
N ARG A 137 3.29 -15.93 -0.36
CA ARG A 137 2.05 -16.72 -0.37
C ARG A 137 1.95 -17.49 -1.69
N SER A 138 2.11 -18.80 -1.60
CA SER A 138 1.83 -19.74 -2.69
C SER A 138 0.34 -19.73 -3.05
N VAL A 139 0.00 -20.07 -4.30
CA VAL A 139 -1.38 -20.25 -4.82
C VAL A 139 -2.08 -21.49 -4.21
N THR A 140 -1.61 -22.02 -3.08
CA THR A 140 -2.11 -23.27 -2.49
C THR A 140 -2.82 -23.02 -1.17
N GLU A 141 -3.90 -22.24 -1.17
CA GLU A 141 -4.97 -22.30 -0.17
C GLU A 141 -6.29 -21.89 -0.86
N ASP A 142 -6.90 -22.84 -1.57
CA ASP A 142 -8.34 -22.96 -1.83
C ASP A 142 -8.79 -24.34 -1.35
#